data_AF-Q5BK32-F1
#
_entry.id   AF-Q5BK32-F1
#
_cell.length_a   1.000
_cell.length_b   1.000
_cell.length_c   1.000
_cell.angle_alpha   90.00
_cell.angle_beta   90.00
_cell.angle_gamma   90.00
#
_symmetry.space_group_name_H-M   'P 1'
#
loop_
_entity.id
_entity.type
_entity.pdbx_description
1 polymer ?
#
loop_
_entity_poly.entity_id
_entity_poly.type
_entity_poly.pdbx_seq_one_letter_code
_entity_poly.pdbx_strand_id
1 'polypeptide(L)'
;MLPFRFTYYTILDIFRFALRFIRPDPRSRVTDPVGDIVSFMHSFEEKYGRAHPVFYQGTYSQALSDAKRELRFLLVYLHGDDHQDSDEFCRNALCAPEVISLINSRMLFWACSTNKPEGYRVSQALRENTYPFLAMIMLKDRRMTVVGRLEGLIQPDDLINQLTFIMDANQTYLVSERLEREERNQTQVLRQQQDEAYLASLRADQEKERKKREERERKRRKEEEVQQQKLAEERRRQNLQEEKERKLECLPPEPSPDDPDSVKIIFKLPNDSRVERRFHFSQSLTVIHDFLFSLKESPEKFQIEANFPRRVLPCVPSEEWPNPPTLQEAGLSHTEVLFVQDLTDE
;
A
#
# COMPACT_ATOMS: atom_id res chain seq x y z
N MET A 1 -47.82 -77.59 -13.17
CA MET A 1 -47.22 -76.87 -14.33
C MET A 1 -45.98 -76.14 -13.82
N LEU A 2 -44.81 -76.59 -14.28
CA LEU A 2 -43.48 -76.44 -13.70
C LEU A 2 -42.91 -74.99 -13.64
N PRO A 3 -41.91 -74.72 -12.77
CA PRO A 3 -41.47 -73.39 -12.32
C PRO A 3 -40.56 -72.64 -13.30
N PHE A 4 -40.90 -72.65 -14.59
CA PHE A 4 -40.10 -71.99 -15.64
C PHE A 4 -40.10 -70.45 -15.55
N ARG A 5 -41.07 -69.83 -14.86
CA ARG A 5 -41.09 -68.36 -14.72
C ARG A 5 -40.04 -67.83 -13.74
N PHE A 6 -39.69 -68.56 -12.68
CA PHE A 6 -38.69 -68.10 -11.70
C PHE A 6 -37.26 -68.21 -12.23
N THR A 7 -36.96 -69.22 -13.03
CA THR A 7 -35.63 -69.40 -13.63
C THR A 7 -35.35 -68.41 -14.77
N TYR A 8 -36.39 -67.97 -15.50
CA TYR A 8 -36.22 -66.99 -16.57
C TYR A 8 -35.81 -65.60 -16.04
N TYR A 9 -36.39 -65.14 -14.92
CA TYR A 9 -36.00 -63.85 -14.32
C TYR A 9 -34.58 -63.89 -13.75
N THR A 10 -34.19 -64.99 -13.08
CA THR A 10 -32.84 -65.11 -12.51
C THR A 10 -31.75 -65.18 -13.59
N ILE A 11 -31.98 -65.91 -14.69
CA ILE A 11 -31.01 -65.98 -15.80
C ILE A 11 -30.92 -64.64 -16.53
N LEU A 12 -32.05 -63.95 -16.78
CA LEU A 12 -32.03 -62.62 -17.40
C LEU A 12 -31.34 -61.57 -16.53
N ASP A 13 -31.50 -61.62 -15.21
CA ASP A 13 -30.83 -60.69 -14.31
C ASP A 13 -29.32 -60.94 -14.25
N ILE A 14 -28.89 -62.20 -14.25
CA ILE A 14 -27.46 -62.55 -14.36
C ILE A 14 -26.91 -62.11 -15.72
N PHE A 15 -27.66 -62.30 -16.81
CA PHE A 15 -27.26 -61.85 -18.15
C PHE A 15 -27.18 -60.32 -18.23
N ARG A 16 -28.15 -59.60 -17.67
CA ARG A 16 -28.15 -58.13 -17.59
C ARG A 16 -26.97 -57.63 -16.75
N PHE A 17 -26.68 -58.29 -15.63
CA PHE A 17 -25.54 -57.97 -14.77
C PHE A 17 -24.20 -58.21 -15.48
N ALA A 18 -24.05 -59.33 -16.19
CA ALA A 18 -22.87 -59.64 -17.00
C ALA A 18 -22.73 -58.69 -18.20
N LEU A 19 -23.83 -58.35 -18.88
CA LEU A 19 -23.85 -57.34 -19.95
C LEU A 19 -23.49 -55.94 -19.44
N ARG A 20 -23.78 -55.62 -18.16
CA ARG A 20 -23.42 -54.36 -17.51
C ARG A 20 -21.90 -54.20 -17.33
N PHE A 21 -21.15 -55.30 -17.23
CA PHE A 21 -19.68 -55.28 -17.24
C PHE A 21 -19.10 -55.16 -18.66
N ILE A 22 -19.77 -55.71 -19.68
CA ILE A 22 -19.30 -55.72 -21.07
C ILE A 22 -19.65 -54.41 -21.81
N ARG A 23 -20.77 -53.77 -21.44
CA ARG A 23 -21.18 -52.44 -21.90
C ARG A 23 -21.46 -51.55 -20.69
N PRO A 24 -20.48 -50.75 -20.23
CA PRO A 24 -20.78 -49.71 -19.26
C PRO A 24 -21.88 -48.83 -19.84
N ASP A 25 -22.92 -48.56 -19.03
CA ASP A 25 -24.06 -47.74 -19.43
C ASP A 25 -23.53 -46.43 -20.05
N PRO A 26 -23.89 -46.08 -21.30
CA PRO A 26 -23.40 -44.86 -21.93
C PRO A 26 -23.70 -43.61 -21.09
N ARG A 27 -24.72 -43.64 -20.22
CA ARG A 27 -25.06 -42.56 -19.28
C ARG A 27 -24.00 -42.31 -18.20
N SER A 28 -23.05 -43.24 -18.00
CA SER A 28 -21.95 -43.06 -17.04
C SER A 28 -20.92 -42.02 -17.47
N ARG A 29 -20.83 -41.69 -18.76
CA ARG A 29 -19.91 -40.69 -19.30
C ARG A 29 -20.66 -39.38 -19.51
N VAL A 30 -20.68 -38.53 -18.47
CA VAL A 30 -21.21 -37.17 -18.57
C VAL A 30 -20.24 -36.32 -19.39
N THR A 31 -20.60 -35.96 -20.62
CA THR A 31 -19.79 -35.10 -21.49
C THR A 31 -20.17 -33.62 -21.39
N ASP A 32 -21.45 -33.33 -21.21
CA ASP A 32 -21.98 -31.96 -21.10
C ASP A 32 -23.16 -31.89 -20.10
N PRO A 33 -22.89 -31.71 -18.80
CA PRO A 33 -23.93 -31.70 -17.78
C PRO A 33 -24.86 -30.49 -17.89
N VAL A 34 -24.38 -29.36 -18.43
CA VAL A 34 -25.21 -28.16 -18.61
C VAL A 34 -26.11 -28.34 -19.84
N GLY A 35 -25.59 -28.89 -20.93
CA GLY A 35 -26.37 -29.25 -22.11
C GLY A 35 -27.47 -30.27 -21.81
N ASP A 36 -27.24 -31.23 -20.91
CA ASP A 36 -28.26 -32.17 -20.45
C ASP A 36 -29.46 -31.46 -19.80
N ILE A 37 -29.21 -30.45 -18.99
CA ILE A 37 -30.23 -29.66 -18.28
C ILE A 37 -30.98 -28.76 -19.26
N VAL A 38 -30.26 -28.06 -20.14
CA VAL A 38 -30.87 -27.21 -21.17
C VAL A 38 -31.76 -28.03 -22.09
N SER A 39 -31.29 -29.21 -22.51
CA SER A 39 -32.09 -30.13 -23.33
C SER A 39 -33.34 -30.62 -22.59
N PHE A 40 -33.23 -30.96 -21.30
CA PHE A 40 -34.39 -31.36 -20.50
C PHE A 40 -35.41 -30.22 -20.39
N MET A 41 -34.95 -29.00 -20.12
CA MET A 41 -35.81 -27.81 -20.04
C MET A 41 -36.59 -27.60 -21.34
N HIS A 42 -35.93 -27.70 -22.50
CA HIS A 42 -36.60 -27.60 -23.79
C HIS A 42 -37.64 -28.72 -24.00
N SER A 43 -37.30 -29.98 -23.70
CA SER A 43 -38.24 -31.10 -23.84
C SER A 43 -39.42 -30.99 -22.86
N PHE A 44 -39.19 -30.45 -21.66
CA PHE A 44 -40.22 -30.18 -20.66
C PHE A 44 -41.19 -29.10 -21.16
N GLU A 45 -40.66 -27.96 -21.62
CA GLU A 45 -41.47 -26.85 -22.14
C GLU A 45 -42.28 -27.25 -23.38
N GLU A 46 -41.71 -28.06 -24.27
CA GLU A 46 -42.40 -28.59 -25.44
C GLU A 46 -43.60 -29.49 -25.05
N LYS A 47 -43.44 -30.31 -24.01
CA LYS A 47 -44.45 -31.30 -23.62
C LYS A 47 -45.53 -30.76 -22.68
N TYR A 48 -45.17 -29.85 -21.78
CA TYR A 48 -46.05 -29.36 -20.70
C TYR A 48 -46.31 -27.85 -20.76
N GLY A 49 -45.56 -27.09 -21.56
CA GLY A 49 -45.65 -25.64 -21.65
C GLY A 49 -44.68 -24.91 -20.72
N ARG A 50 -44.74 -23.58 -20.74
CA ARG A 50 -43.82 -22.69 -20.00
C ARG A 50 -44.26 -22.36 -18.56
N ALA A 51 -45.39 -22.91 -18.13
CA ALA A 51 -45.90 -22.71 -16.78
C ALA A 51 -45.31 -23.77 -15.85
N HIS A 52 -44.12 -23.52 -15.34
CA HIS A 52 -43.43 -24.41 -14.40
C HIS A 52 -42.52 -23.60 -13.46
N PRO A 53 -42.00 -24.20 -12.37
CA PRO A 53 -41.03 -23.52 -11.53
C PRO A 53 -39.76 -23.16 -12.29
N VAL A 54 -39.06 -22.11 -11.87
CA VAL A 54 -37.85 -21.62 -12.55
C VAL A 54 -36.74 -22.65 -12.42
N PHE A 55 -36.38 -23.30 -13.53
CA PHE A 55 -35.27 -24.24 -13.57
C PHE A 55 -33.94 -23.53 -13.28
N TYR A 56 -33.16 -24.10 -12.38
CA TYR A 56 -31.79 -23.69 -12.13
C TYR A 56 -30.91 -24.05 -13.34
N GLN A 57 -30.33 -23.03 -13.97
CA GLN A 57 -29.52 -23.16 -15.18
C GLN A 57 -28.06 -23.49 -14.83
N GLY A 58 -27.83 -24.68 -14.31
CA GLY A 58 -26.49 -25.15 -13.96
C GLY A 58 -26.50 -26.55 -13.36
N THR A 59 -25.33 -27.16 -13.30
CA THR A 59 -25.11 -28.53 -12.82
C THR A 59 -25.63 -28.75 -11.40
N TYR A 60 -25.86 -30.02 -11.02
CA TYR A 60 -26.30 -30.36 -9.67
C TYR A 60 -25.34 -29.84 -8.59
N SER A 61 -24.03 -29.86 -8.83
CA SER A 61 -23.02 -29.34 -7.90
C SER A 61 -23.04 -27.82 -7.77
N GLN A 62 -23.31 -27.10 -8.85
CA GLN A 62 -23.52 -25.64 -8.81
C GLN A 62 -24.79 -25.31 -8.01
N ALA A 63 -25.90 -26.01 -8.26
CA ALA A 63 -27.15 -25.82 -7.52
C ALA A 63 -26.97 -26.06 -6.01
N LEU A 64 -26.23 -27.10 -5.62
CA LEU A 64 -25.87 -27.36 -4.22
C LEU A 64 -25.01 -26.25 -3.62
N SER A 65 -24.04 -25.76 -4.38
CA SER A 65 -23.11 -24.72 -3.93
C SER A 65 -23.83 -23.39 -3.71
N ASP A 66 -24.76 -23.04 -4.60
CA ASP A 66 -25.57 -21.84 -4.51
C ASP A 66 -26.58 -21.93 -3.37
N ALA A 67 -27.27 -23.06 -3.22
CA ALA A 67 -28.15 -23.32 -2.08
C ALA A 67 -27.40 -23.23 -0.74
N LYS A 68 -26.17 -23.75 -0.67
CA LYS A 68 -25.28 -23.63 0.51
C LYS A 68 -24.83 -22.19 0.77
N ARG A 69 -24.52 -21.44 -0.29
CA ARG A 69 -24.09 -20.05 -0.19
C ARG A 69 -25.23 -19.15 0.25
N GLU A 70 -26.43 -19.35 -0.29
CA GLU A 70 -27.59 -18.49 -0.04
C GLU A 70 -28.45 -18.95 1.14
N LEU A 71 -28.12 -20.11 1.76
CA LEU A 71 -28.89 -20.70 2.85
C LEU A 71 -30.37 -20.88 2.46
N ARG A 72 -30.58 -21.50 1.29
CA ARG A 72 -31.89 -21.81 0.71
C ARG A 72 -32.08 -23.32 0.60
N PHE A 73 -33.35 -23.73 0.56
CA PHE A 73 -33.72 -25.08 0.14
C PHE A 73 -33.45 -25.24 -1.36
N LEU A 74 -32.98 -26.43 -1.75
CA LEU A 74 -32.88 -26.90 -3.13
C LEU A 74 -33.86 -28.06 -3.30
N LEU A 75 -34.82 -27.90 -4.18
CA LEU A 75 -35.71 -28.98 -4.61
C LEU A 75 -35.16 -29.59 -5.90
N VAL A 76 -34.82 -30.87 -5.82
CA VAL A 76 -34.31 -31.66 -6.93
C VAL A 76 -35.46 -32.50 -7.47
N TYR A 77 -35.75 -32.38 -8.76
CA TYR A 77 -36.70 -33.22 -9.48
C TYR A 77 -35.98 -34.15 -10.44
N LEU A 78 -36.21 -35.46 -10.30
CA LEU A 78 -35.75 -36.47 -11.26
C LEU A 78 -36.94 -36.97 -12.07
N HIS A 79 -36.88 -36.71 -13.37
CA HIS A 79 -37.91 -37.11 -14.32
C HIS A 79 -37.58 -38.49 -14.91
N GLY A 80 -38.49 -39.45 -14.77
CA GLY A 80 -38.40 -40.73 -15.47
C GLY A 80 -39.26 -40.67 -16.73
N ASP A 81 -38.65 -40.51 -17.91
CA ASP A 81 -39.39 -40.30 -19.16
C ASP A 81 -40.34 -41.46 -19.51
N ASP A 82 -39.97 -42.69 -19.11
CA ASP A 82 -40.73 -43.91 -19.38
C ASP A 82 -41.68 -44.30 -18.23
N HIS A 83 -41.74 -43.50 -17.16
CA HIS A 83 -42.58 -43.80 -16.00
C HIS A 83 -44.00 -43.27 -16.19
N GLN A 84 -45.00 -44.13 -15.98
CA GLN A 84 -46.42 -43.84 -16.24
C GLN A 84 -46.95 -42.59 -15.51
N ASP A 85 -46.44 -42.32 -14.30
CA ASP A 85 -46.92 -41.23 -13.45
C ASP A 85 -46.21 -39.89 -13.75
N SER A 86 -45.09 -39.89 -14.49
CA SER A 86 -44.27 -38.69 -14.69
C SER A 86 -45.01 -37.58 -15.43
N ASP A 87 -45.76 -37.95 -16.47
CA ASP A 87 -46.50 -37.00 -17.30
C ASP A 87 -47.67 -36.37 -16.56
N GLU A 88 -48.41 -37.18 -15.82
CA GLU A 88 -49.54 -36.71 -15.02
C GLU A 88 -49.07 -35.77 -13.92
N PHE A 89 -48.00 -36.13 -13.21
CA PHE A 89 -47.40 -35.28 -12.19
C PHE A 89 -46.92 -33.93 -12.74
N CYS A 90 -46.24 -33.92 -13.89
CA CYS A 90 -45.80 -32.67 -14.50
C CYS A 90 -46.99 -31.76 -14.84
N ARG A 91 -48.04 -32.30 -15.49
CA ARG A 91 -49.20 -31.51 -15.91
C ARG A 91 -50.07 -31.02 -14.74
N ASN A 92 -50.34 -31.89 -13.78
CA ASN A 92 -51.37 -31.65 -12.77
C ASN A 92 -50.80 -31.09 -11.45
N ALA A 93 -49.56 -31.43 -11.10
CA ALA A 93 -48.95 -31.01 -9.84
C ALA A 93 -47.85 -29.97 -10.05
N LEU A 94 -46.79 -30.30 -10.81
CA LEU A 94 -45.63 -29.42 -10.94
C LEU A 94 -45.95 -28.11 -11.69
N CYS A 95 -46.84 -28.15 -12.68
CA CYS A 95 -47.29 -26.98 -13.44
C CYS A 95 -48.47 -26.22 -12.79
N ALA A 96 -48.93 -26.64 -11.60
CA ALA A 96 -49.99 -25.94 -10.89
C ALA A 96 -49.50 -24.54 -10.41
N PRO A 97 -50.25 -23.45 -10.63
CA PRO A 97 -49.81 -22.09 -10.29
C PRO A 97 -49.37 -21.91 -8.83
N GLU A 98 -50.06 -22.54 -7.89
CA GLU A 98 -49.79 -22.48 -6.45
C GLU A 98 -48.46 -23.18 -6.11
N VAL A 99 -48.19 -24.32 -6.75
CA VAL A 99 -46.93 -25.07 -6.61
C VAL A 99 -45.76 -24.25 -7.18
N ILE A 100 -45.94 -23.65 -8.36
CA ILE A 100 -44.94 -22.77 -8.99
C ILE A 100 -44.59 -21.59 -8.08
N SER A 101 -45.61 -20.93 -7.53
CA SER A 101 -45.46 -19.80 -6.62
C SER A 101 -44.69 -20.18 -5.35
N LEU A 102 -45.01 -21.31 -4.74
CA LEU A 102 -44.32 -21.83 -3.56
C LEU A 102 -42.85 -22.12 -3.84
N ILE A 103 -42.57 -22.84 -4.92
CA ILE A 103 -41.21 -23.25 -5.27
C ILE A 103 -40.35 -22.02 -5.57
N ASN A 104 -40.79 -21.13 -6.45
CA ASN A 104 -40.02 -19.95 -6.86
C ASN A 104 -39.72 -19.01 -5.69
N SER A 105 -40.67 -18.86 -4.76
CA SER A 105 -40.52 -17.95 -3.62
C SER A 105 -39.61 -18.51 -2.51
N ARG A 106 -39.60 -19.84 -2.28
CA ARG A 106 -38.95 -20.42 -1.09
C ARG A 106 -37.71 -21.27 -1.36
N MET A 107 -37.51 -21.76 -2.58
CA MET A 107 -36.42 -22.71 -2.90
C MET A 107 -35.82 -22.51 -4.29
N LEU A 108 -34.63 -23.05 -4.50
CA LEU A 108 -34.08 -23.27 -5.83
C LEU A 108 -34.66 -24.56 -6.40
N PHE A 109 -34.91 -24.62 -7.70
CA PHE A 109 -35.47 -25.80 -8.34
C PHE A 109 -34.52 -26.33 -9.40
N TRP A 110 -33.98 -27.53 -9.20
CA TRP A 110 -33.14 -28.21 -10.18
C TRP A 110 -33.86 -29.45 -10.70
N ALA A 111 -33.81 -29.67 -12.00
CA ALA A 111 -34.47 -30.81 -12.60
C ALA A 111 -33.68 -31.38 -13.77
N CYS A 112 -33.74 -32.71 -13.93
CA CYS A 112 -33.17 -33.39 -15.07
C CYS A 112 -33.86 -34.75 -15.30
N SER A 113 -33.86 -35.21 -16.54
CA SER A 113 -34.30 -36.56 -16.89
C SER A 113 -33.24 -37.59 -16.53
N THR A 114 -33.65 -38.75 -16.01
CA THR A 114 -32.75 -39.87 -15.72
C THR A 114 -32.27 -40.63 -16.97
N ASN A 115 -32.78 -40.28 -18.14
CA ASN A 115 -32.24 -40.72 -19.43
C ASN A 115 -31.01 -39.89 -19.85
N LYS A 116 -30.79 -38.72 -19.25
CA LYS A 116 -29.60 -37.90 -19.46
C LYS A 116 -28.49 -38.30 -18.47
N PRO A 117 -27.21 -38.28 -18.88
CA PRO A 117 -26.07 -38.60 -18.00
C PRO A 117 -26.07 -37.87 -16.65
N GLU A 118 -26.33 -36.55 -16.65
CA GLU A 118 -26.37 -35.78 -15.40
C GLU A 118 -27.51 -36.23 -14.47
N GLY A 119 -28.72 -36.39 -14.99
CA GLY A 119 -29.88 -36.85 -14.21
C GLY A 119 -29.68 -38.27 -13.69
N TYR A 120 -29.13 -39.19 -14.49
CA TYR A 120 -28.78 -40.55 -14.06
C TYR A 120 -27.76 -40.54 -12.91
N ARG A 121 -26.72 -39.70 -13.00
CA ARG A 121 -25.71 -39.58 -11.94
C ARG A 121 -26.32 -39.12 -10.62
N VAL A 122 -27.20 -38.12 -10.67
CA VAL A 122 -27.88 -37.60 -9.47
C VAL A 122 -28.84 -38.63 -8.89
N SER A 123 -29.54 -39.37 -9.76
CA SER A 123 -30.32 -40.55 -9.42
C SER A 123 -29.51 -41.55 -8.59
N GLN A 124 -28.36 -42.00 -9.08
CA GLN A 124 -27.50 -42.93 -8.35
C GLN A 124 -27.02 -42.38 -6.99
N ALA A 125 -26.82 -41.07 -6.89
CA ALA A 125 -26.42 -40.42 -5.64
C ALA A 125 -27.56 -40.34 -4.62
N LEU A 126 -28.80 -40.08 -5.07
CA LEU A 126 -29.97 -39.92 -4.21
C LEU A 126 -30.65 -41.25 -3.87
N ARG A 127 -30.44 -42.28 -4.70
CA ARG A 127 -30.99 -43.65 -4.56
C ARG A 127 -32.51 -43.64 -4.48
N GLU A 128 -33.16 -43.08 -5.49
CA GLU A 128 -34.61 -43.08 -5.64
C GLU A 128 -35.17 -44.49 -5.90
N ASN A 129 -36.41 -44.75 -5.46
CA ASN A 129 -37.09 -46.03 -5.72
C ASN A 129 -38.04 -45.98 -6.93
N THR A 130 -38.67 -44.84 -7.18
CA THR A 130 -39.68 -44.66 -8.23
C THR A 130 -39.72 -43.22 -8.73
N TYR A 131 -40.41 -42.98 -9.84
CA TYR A 131 -40.62 -41.65 -10.41
C TYR A 131 -42.12 -41.27 -10.36
N PRO A 132 -42.47 -39.97 -10.44
CA PRO A 132 -41.60 -38.81 -10.24
C PRO A 132 -40.92 -38.83 -8.86
N PHE A 133 -39.69 -38.33 -8.79
CA PHE A 133 -38.93 -38.25 -7.53
C PHE A 133 -38.56 -36.80 -7.23
N LEU A 134 -38.86 -36.36 -6.02
CA LEU A 134 -38.44 -35.07 -5.47
C LEU A 134 -37.58 -35.28 -4.22
N ALA A 135 -36.45 -34.57 -4.15
CA ALA A 135 -35.66 -34.47 -2.94
C ALA A 135 -35.48 -33.00 -2.54
N MET A 136 -35.82 -32.68 -1.30
CA MET A 136 -35.51 -31.37 -0.72
C MET A 136 -34.18 -31.45 0.02
N ILE A 137 -33.25 -30.59 -0.34
CA ILE A 137 -31.88 -30.55 0.19
C ILE A 137 -31.64 -29.17 0.80
N MET A 138 -30.96 -29.13 1.94
CA MET A 138 -30.54 -27.87 2.56
C MET A 138 -29.22 -28.02 3.31
N LEU A 139 -28.63 -26.90 3.72
CA LEU A 139 -27.50 -26.91 4.63
C LEU A 139 -27.97 -27.29 6.04
N LYS A 140 -27.43 -28.39 6.56
CA LYS A 140 -27.62 -28.84 7.94
C LYS A 140 -26.30 -29.43 8.45
N ASP A 141 -25.84 -28.99 9.62
CA ASP A 141 -24.56 -29.42 10.19
C ASP A 141 -23.38 -29.25 9.21
N ARG A 142 -23.32 -28.08 8.53
CA ARG A 142 -22.28 -27.71 7.54
C ARG A 142 -22.22 -28.56 6.26
N ARG A 143 -23.11 -29.54 6.08
CA ARG A 143 -23.24 -30.38 4.88
C ARG A 143 -24.61 -30.21 4.21
N MET A 144 -24.65 -30.39 2.89
CA MET A 144 -25.92 -30.44 2.17
C MET A 144 -26.58 -31.79 2.43
N THR A 145 -27.74 -31.76 3.09
CA THR A 145 -28.45 -32.95 3.56
C THR A 145 -29.85 -33.00 2.94
N VAL A 146 -30.26 -34.18 2.49
CA VAL A 146 -31.64 -34.43 2.06
C VAL A 146 -32.53 -34.45 3.31
N VAL A 147 -33.47 -33.51 3.38
CA VAL A 147 -34.40 -33.35 4.52
C VAL A 147 -35.81 -33.83 4.21
N GLY A 148 -36.13 -34.08 2.94
CA GLY A 148 -37.40 -34.65 2.52
C GLY A 148 -37.28 -35.37 1.18
N ARG A 149 -38.10 -36.40 1.00
CA ARG A 149 -38.19 -37.20 -0.22
C ARG A 149 -39.67 -37.45 -0.53
N LEU A 150 -40.08 -37.15 -1.75
CA LEU A 150 -41.44 -37.41 -2.24
C LEU A 150 -41.33 -38.29 -3.49
N GLU A 151 -42.07 -39.39 -3.51
CA GLU A 151 -41.97 -40.44 -4.51
C GLU A 151 -43.37 -40.76 -5.05
N GLY A 152 -43.50 -40.82 -6.38
CA GLY A 152 -44.74 -41.18 -7.05
C GLY A 152 -45.71 -40.02 -7.28
N LEU A 153 -46.87 -40.34 -7.86
CA LEU A 153 -47.91 -39.36 -8.19
C LEU A 153 -48.50 -38.73 -6.93
N ILE A 154 -48.52 -37.39 -6.89
CA ILE A 154 -49.05 -36.59 -5.79
C ILE A 154 -49.88 -35.44 -6.36
N GLN A 155 -51.00 -35.11 -5.69
CA GLN A 155 -51.84 -33.98 -6.08
C GLN A 155 -51.21 -32.64 -5.65
N PRO A 156 -51.53 -31.52 -6.32
CA PRO A 156 -50.89 -30.22 -6.05
C PRO A 156 -51.03 -29.77 -4.58
N ASP A 157 -52.20 -29.94 -3.97
CA ASP A 157 -52.44 -29.56 -2.57
C ASP A 157 -51.59 -30.38 -1.60
N ASP A 158 -51.51 -31.70 -1.81
CA ASP A 158 -50.69 -32.58 -1.00
C ASP A 158 -49.20 -32.28 -1.17
N LEU A 159 -48.76 -31.96 -2.38
CA LEU A 159 -47.40 -31.53 -2.66
C LEU A 159 -47.05 -30.25 -1.90
N ILE A 160 -47.93 -29.23 -1.93
CA ILE A 160 -47.76 -27.99 -1.17
C ILE A 160 -47.67 -28.28 0.33
N ASN A 161 -48.59 -29.11 0.86
CA ASN A 161 -48.63 -29.46 2.27
C ASN A 161 -47.36 -30.17 2.72
N GLN A 162 -46.87 -31.14 1.95
CA GLN A 162 -45.65 -31.87 2.26
C GLN A 162 -44.39 -30.99 2.17
N LEU A 163 -44.26 -30.19 1.11
CA LEU A 163 -43.13 -29.27 0.97
C LEU A 163 -43.12 -28.25 2.12
N THR A 164 -44.27 -27.68 2.46
CA THR A 164 -44.40 -26.71 3.56
C THR A 164 -44.07 -27.34 4.90
N PHE A 165 -44.56 -28.55 5.18
CA PHE A 165 -44.23 -29.29 6.39
C PHE A 165 -42.72 -29.53 6.54
N ILE A 166 -42.05 -29.96 5.47
CA ILE A 166 -40.59 -30.18 5.49
C ILE A 166 -39.85 -28.85 5.69
N MET A 167 -40.29 -27.77 5.06
CA MET A 167 -39.69 -26.45 5.22
C MET A 167 -39.82 -25.95 6.66
N ASP A 168 -41.02 -25.98 7.23
CA ASP A 168 -41.30 -25.49 8.59
C ASP A 168 -40.52 -26.29 9.64
N ALA A 169 -40.45 -27.61 9.48
CA ALA A 169 -39.68 -28.49 10.37
C ALA A 169 -38.17 -28.19 10.35
N ASN A 170 -37.65 -27.61 9.27
CA ASN A 170 -36.21 -27.34 9.13
C ASN A 170 -35.85 -25.85 9.09
N GLN A 171 -36.81 -24.93 9.11
CA GLN A 171 -36.59 -23.49 9.00
C GLN A 171 -35.67 -22.96 10.12
N THR A 172 -35.81 -23.48 11.34
CA THR A 172 -34.99 -23.09 12.49
C THR A 172 -33.49 -23.32 12.24
N TYR A 173 -33.11 -24.39 11.54
CA TYR A 173 -31.70 -24.64 11.21
C TYR A 173 -31.15 -23.59 10.24
N LEU A 174 -31.93 -23.20 9.22
CA LEU A 174 -31.51 -22.14 8.29
C LEU A 174 -31.41 -20.78 8.98
N VAL A 175 -32.34 -20.46 9.88
CA VAL A 175 -32.31 -19.23 10.67
C VAL A 175 -31.08 -19.21 11.58
N SER A 176 -30.78 -20.30 12.27
CA SER A 176 -29.58 -20.43 13.11
C SER A 176 -28.30 -20.23 12.30
N GLU A 177 -28.17 -20.89 11.14
CA GLU A 177 -27.00 -20.75 10.26
C GLU A 177 -26.85 -19.33 9.70
N ARG A 178 -27.96 -18.61 9.45
CA ARG A 178 -27.93 -17.19 9.05
C ARG A 178 -27.39 -16.32 10.18
N LEU A 179 -27.92 -16.48 11.40
CA LEU A 179 -27.46 -15.75 12.58
C LEU A 179 -25.97 -16.00 12.86
N GLU A 180 -25.52 -17.26 12.81
CA GLU A 180 -24.10 -17.60 12.98
C GLU A 180 -23.20 -17.02 11.88
N ARG A 181 -23.70 -16.89 10.65
CA ARG A 181 -22.94 -16.25 9.56
C ARG A 181 -22.88 -14.74 9.77
N GLU A 182 -23.97 -14.11 10.15
CA GLU A 182 -24.03 -12.69 10.45
C GLU A 182 -23.10 -12.31 11.61
N GLU A 183 -23.11 -13.08 12.70
CA GLU A 183 -22.22 -12.86 13.85
C GLU A 183 -20.74 -12.97 13.45
N ARG A 184 -20.38 -13.97 12.64
CA ARG A 184 -19.01 -14.11 12.11
C ARG A 184 -18.61 -12.93 11.23
N ASN A 185 -19.50 -12.50 10.34
CA ASN A 185 -19.24 -11.36 9.46
C ASN A 185 -19.07 -10.07 10.28
N GLN A 186 -19.94 -9.83 11.27
CA GLN A 186 -19.85 -8.69 12.17
C GLN A 186 -18.54 -8.71 12.97
N THR A 187 -18.15 -9.88 13.49
CA THR A 187 -16.88 -10.06 14.21
C THR A 187 -15.67 -9.75 13.32
N GLN A 188 -15.69 -10.18 12.05
CA GLN A 188 -14.62 -9.90 11.10
C GLN A 188 -14.53 -8.41 10.77
N VAL A 189 -15.66 -7.76 10.48
CA VAL A 189 -15.71 -6.31 10.20
C VAL A 189 -15.21 -5.52 11.41
N LEU A 190 -15.64 -5.87 12.62
CA LEU A 190 -15.20 -5.19 13.84
C LEU A 190 -13.68 -5.32 14.05
N ARG A 191 -13.10 -6.51 13.84
CA ARG A 191 -11.65 -6.71 13.93
C ARG A 191 -10.90 -5.88 12.89
N GLN A 192 -11.37 -5.87 11.66
CA GLN A 192 -10.74 -5.07 10.60
C GLN A 192 -10.76 -3.58 10.95
N GLN A 193 -11.88 -3.06 11.45
CA GLN A 193 -11.97 -1.66 11.90
C GLN A 193 -11.03 -1.35 13.06
N GLN A 194 -10.88 -2.28 14.02
CA GLN A 194 -9.94 -2.13 15.13
C GLN A 194 -8.48 -2.14 14.66
N ASP A 195 -8.12 -3.05 13.76
CA ASP A 195 -6.77 -3.13 13.18
C ASP A 195 -6.44 -1.87 12.38
N GLU A 196 -7.38 -1.37 11.56
CA GLU A 196 -7.22 -0.11 10.81
C GLU A 196 -7.04 1.09 11.75
N ALA A 197 -7.86 1.19 12.81
CA ALA A 197 -7.75 2.25 13.81
C ALA A 197 -6.42 2.18 14.58
N TYR A 198 -5.98 0.98 14.95
CA TYR A 198 -4.70 0.76 15.62
C TYR A 198 -3.53 1.20 14.74
N LEU A 199 -3.50 0.78 13.47
CA LEU A 199 -2.46 1.17 12.52
C LEU A 199 -2.46 2.68 12.22
N ALA A 200 -3.63 3.32 12.22
CA ALA A 200 -3.72 4.78 12.10
C ALA A 200 -3.13 5.49 13.32
N SER A 201 -3.47 5.04 14.53
CA SER A 201 -2.92 5.59 15.78
C SER A 201 -1.40 5.41 15.85
N LEU A 202 -0.90 4.22 15.52
CA LEU A 202 0.53 3.92 15.53
C LEU A 202 1.32 4.83 14.58
N ARG A 203 0.80 5.07 13.38
CA ARG A 203 1.44 6.00 12.42
C ARG A 203 1.44 7.44 12.93
N ALA A 204 0.35 7.89 13.56
CA ALA A 204 0.27 9.22 14.12
C ALA A 204 1.28 9.42 15.27
N ASP A 205 1.44 8.41 16.14
CA ASP A 205 2.42 8.45 17.22
C ASP A 205 3.86 8.45 16.69
N GLN A 206 4.18 7.60 15.70
CA GLN A 206 5.48 7.58 15.03
C GLN A 206 5.80 8.91 14.33
N GLU A 207 4.85 9.52 13.63
CA GLU A 207 5.05 10.81 12.97
C GLU A 207 5.28 11.93 13.98
N LYS A 208 4.54 11.92 15.10
CA LYS A 208 4.71 12.88 16.19
C LYS A 208 6.06 12.74 16.86
N GLU A 209 6.54 11.51 17.07
CA GLU A 209 7.87 11.26 17.61
C GLU A 209 8.97 11.70 16.65
N ARG A 210 8.84 11.40 15.35
CA ARG A 210 9.77 11.87 14.31
C ARG A 210 9.86 13.39 14.27
N LYS A 211 8.73 14.10 14.23
CA LYS A 211 8.70 15.57 14.23
C LYS A 211 9.36 16.15 15.48
N LYS A 212 9.09 15.58 16.66
CA LYS A 212 9.75 16.00 17.91
C LYS A 212 11.26 15.79 17.87
N ARG A 213 11.73 14.68 17.30
CA ARG A 213 13.16 14.40 17.15
C ARG A 213 13.83 15.38 16.19
N GLU A 214 13.24 15.59 15.01
CA GLU A 214 13.74 16.54 14.00
C GLU A 214 13.79 17.98 14.56
N GLU A 215 12.77 18.41 15.32
CA GLU A 215 12.77 19.72 15.94
C GLU A 215 13.87 19.87 17.00
N ARG A 216 14.08 18.84 17.83
CA ARG A 216 15.17 18.81 18.83
C ARG A 216 16.54 18.85 18.17
N GLU A 217 16.76 18.04 17.12
CA GLU A 217 18.02 18.02 16.37
C GLU A 217 18.27 19.36 15.67
N ARG A 218 17.24 19.97 15.07
CA ARG A 218 17.34 21.31 14.45
C ARG A 218 17.68 22.39 15.48
N LYS A 219 17.05 22.37 16.65
CA LYS A 219 17.33 23.32 17.73
C LYS A 219 18.77 23.17 18.21
N ARG A 220 19.22 21.92 18.44
CA ARG A 220 20.58 21.61 18.85
C ARG A 220 21.62 22.07 17.82
N ARG A 221 21.40 21.80 16.53
CA ARG A 221 22.31 22.25 15.46
C ARG A 221 22.44 23.76 15.41
N LYS A 222 21.32 24.49 15.51
CA LYS A 222 21.35 25.96 15.55
C LYS A 222 22.11 26.48 16.78
N GLU A 223 21.92 25.85 17.94
CA GLU A 223 22.67 26.21 19.16
C GLU A 223 24.17 25.92 19.00
N GLU A 224 24.54 24.78 18.42
CA GLU A 224 25.93 24.41 18.14
C GLU A 224 26.57 25.35 17.10
N GLU A 225 25.87 25.70 16.02
CA GLU A 225 26.32 26.65 14.99
C GLU A 225 26.55 28.06 15.57
N VAL A 226 25.60 28.57 16.36
CA VAL A 226 25.72 29.88 17.01
C VAL A 226 26.90 29.88 17.99
N GLN A 227 27.09 28.79 18.74
CA GLN A 227 28.21 28.69 19.68
C GLN A 227 29.56 28.58 18.96
N GLN A 228 29.63 27.86 17.84
CA GLN A 228 30.84 27.78 17.01
C GLN A 228 31.19 29.11 16.36
N GLN A 229 30.20 29.84 15.83
CA GLN A 229 30.42 31.16 15.25
C GLN A 229 30.96 32.15 16.27
N LYS A 230 30.36 32.20 17.47
CA LYS A 230 30.86 33.03 18.58
C LYS A 230 32.30 32.68 18.95
N LEU A 231 32.61 31.39 19.08
CA LEU A 231 33.97 30.95 19.42
C LEU A 231 34.97 31.28 18.30
N ALA A 232 34.58 31.16 17.04
CA ALA A 232 35.42 31.50 15.89
C ALA A 232 35.68 33.01 15.80
N GLU A 233 34.65 33.83 16.05
CA GLU A 233 34.77 35.29 16.09
C GLU A 233 35.66 35.75 17.25
N GLU A 234 35.47 35.18 18.45
CA GLU A 234 36.33 35.46 19.61
C GLU A 234 37.79 35.08 19.34
N ARG A 235 38.05 33.90 18.76
CA ARG A 235 39.41 33.48 18.38
C ARG A 235 40.01 34.38 17.30
N ARG A 236 39.23 34.77 16.29
CA ARG A 236 39.69 35.69 15.23
C ARG A 236 40.12 37.02 15.84
N ARG A 237 39.31 37.57 16.75
CA ARG A 237 39.59 38.83 17.44
C ARG A 237 40.82 38.73 18.34
N GLN A 238 40.99 37.63 19.07
CA GLN A 238 42.18 37.38 19.89
C GLN A 238 43.44 37.27 19.04
N ASN A 239 43.42 36.46 17.98
CA ASN A 239 44.57 36.29 17.08
C ASN A 239 44.99 37.61 16.41
N LEU A 240 44.01 38.42 15.97
CA LEU A 240 44.29 39.76 15.42
C LEU A 240 44.93 40.68 16.45
N GLN A 241 44.45 40.66 17.70
CA GLN A 241 45.01 41.48 18.76
C GLN A 241 46.44 41.06 19.11
N GLU A 242 46.70 39.76 19.25
CA GLU A 242 48.05 39.21 19.48
C GLU A 242 49.01 39.54 18.33
N GLU A 243 48.54 39.50 17.08
CA GLU A 243 49.36 39.87 15.93
C GLU A 243 49.70 41.37 15.92
N LYS A 244 48.72 42.23 16.25
CA LYS A 244 48.95 43.69 16.37
C LYS A 244 49.97 43.99 17.47
N GLU A 245 49.87 43.34 18.62
CA GLU A 245 50.81 43.50 19.74
C GLU A 245 52.22 43.00 19.38
N ARG A 246 52.33 41.81 18.80
CA ARG A 246 53.62 41.25 18.35
C ARG A 246 54.32 42.15 17.34
N LYS A 247 53.56 42.69 16.37
CA LYS A 247 54.12 43.62 15.38
C LYS A 247 54.55 44.92 16.03
N LEU A 248 53.78 45.48 16.97
CA LEU A 248 54.15 46.68 17.71
C LEU A 248 55.47 46.52 18.48
N GLU A 249 55.66 45.39 19.17
CA GLU A 249 56.87 45.09 19.95
C GLU A 249 58.12 44.93 19.06
N CYS A 250 57.95 44.41 17.84
CA CYS A 250 59.03 44.22 16.88
C CYS A 250 59.41 45.50 16.11
N LEU A 251 58.72 46.62 16.32
CA LEU A 251 59.03 47.87 15.63
C LEU A 251 60.33 48.49 16.16
N PRO A 252 61.21 48.96 15.27
CA PRO A 252 62.43 49.66 15.67
C PRO A 252 62.11 50.98 16.39
N PRO A 253 62.99 51.44 17.30
CA PRO A 253 62.81 52.71 17.99
C PRO A 253 62.75 53.87 16.99
N GLU A 254 61.95 54.89 17.31
CA GLU A 254 61.82 56.07 16.46
C GLU A 254 63.16 56.85 16.40
N PRO A 255 63.68 57.19 15.21
CA PRO A 255 64.88 57.98 15.05
C PRO A 255 64.78 59.37 15.69
N SER A 256 65.92 59.91 16.12
CA SER A 256 66.02 61.28 16.61
C SER A 256 65.65 62.28 15.51
N PRO A 257 65.01 63.42 15.81
CA PRO A 257 64.72 64.47 14.83
C PRO A 257 65.97 65.05 14.13
N ASP A 258 67.15 64.90 14.73
CA ASP A 258 68.43 65.40 14.21
C ASP A 258 69.19 64.36 13.36
N ASP A 259 68.63 63.17 13.16
CA ASP A 259 69.25 62.09 12.37
C ASP A 259 69.12 62.37 10.86
N PRO A 260 70.24 62.60 10.12
CA PRO A 260 70.20 62.91 8.70
C PRO A 260 69.63 61.77 7.85
N ASP A 261 69.70 60.53 8.34
CA ASP A 261 69.19 59.33 7.64
C ASP A 261 67.75 58.98 8.07
N SER A 262 67.03 59.93 8.67
CA SER A 262 65.62 59.78 9.02
C SER A 262 64.66 60.33 7.96
N VAL A 263 63.50 59.68 7.85
CA VAL A 263 62.35 60.12 7.05
C VAL A 263 61.14 60.30 7.94
N LYS A 264 60.50 61.45 7.87
CA LYS A 264 59.21 61.72 8.51
C LYS A 264 58.08 61.29 7.56
N ILE A 265 57.26 60.33 7.96
CA ILE A 265 56.12 59.88 7.16
C ILE A 265 54.82 60.28 7.84
N ILE A 266 53.94 60.91 7.07
CA ILE A 266 52.58 61.26 7.49
C ILE A 266 51.62 60.33 6.76
N PHE A 267 50.95 59.46 7.51
CA PHE A 267 49.94 58.55 7.00
C PHE A 267 48.56 59.18 7.10
N LYS A 268 47.85 59.25 5.98
CA LYS A 268 46.43 59.60 5.95
C LYS A 268 45.62 58.31 5.97
N LEU A 269 44.86 58.08 7.04
CA LEU A 269 44.02 56.90 7.22
C LEU A 269 42.64 57.07 6.54
N PRO A 270 41.92 55.97 6.26
CA PRO A 270 40.60 56.00 5.62
C PRO A 270 39.52 56.76 6.42
N ASN A 271 39.69 56.81 7.75
CA ASN A 271 38.83 57.57 8.66
C ASN A 271 39.15 59.09 8.69
N ASP A 272 39.95 59.58 7.73
CA ASP A 272 40.51 60.93 7.65
C ASP A 272 41.45 61.35 8.81
N SER A 273 41.78 60.43 9.73
CA SER A 273 42.79 60.69 10.75
C SER A 273 44.20 60.67 10.14
N ARG A 274 45.13 61.34 10.83
CA ARG A 274 46.53 61.43 10.40
C ARG A 274 47.41 60.91 11.51
N VAL A 275 48.30 60.00 11.16
CA VAL A 275 49.31 59.47 12.07
C VAL A 275 50.67 59.75 11.46
N GLU A 276 51.60 60.28 12.25
CA GLU A 276 52.96 60.54 11.81
C GLU A 276 53.95 59.75 12.65
N ARG A 277 55.01 59.27 12.01
CA ARG A 277 56.13 58.59 12.66
C ARG A 277 57.39 58.77 11.83
N ARG A 278 58.55 58.88 12.50
CA ARG A 278 59.86 58.86 11.82
C ARG A 278 60.37 57.44 11.68
N PHE A 279 61.03 57.17 10.57
CA PHE A 279 61.68 55.91 10.24
C PHE A 279 63.08 56.18 9.72
N HIS A 280 63.96 55.18 9.76
CA HIS A 280 65.31 55.30 9.20
C HIS A 280 65.30 54.83 7.75
N PHE A 281 65.99 55.52 6.84
CA PHE A 281 65.97 55.19 5.40
C PHE A 281 66.41 53.76 5.09
N SER A 282 67.29 53.17 5.92
CA SER A 282 67.76 51.80 5.79
C SER A 282 66.72 50.72 6.17
N GLN A 283 65.57 51.10 6.74
CA GLN A 283 64.53 50.14 7.15
C GLN A 283 63.70 49.70 5.94
N SER A 284 63.22 48.45 5.96
CA SER A 284 62.30 47.93 4.94
C SER A 284 60.93 48.59 5.03
N LEU A 285 60.25 48.71 3.89
CA LEU A 285 58.84 49.12 3.82
C LEU A 285 57.91 48.24 4.66
N THR A 286 58.31 47.02 5.03
CA THR A 286 57.54 46.19 5.96
C THR A 286 57.36 46.87 7.32
N VAL A 287 58.32 47.68 7.76
CA VAL A 287 58.25 48.40 9.05
C VAL A 287 57.10 49.42 9.06
N ILE A 288 56.86 50.13 7.95
CA ILE A 288 55.75 51.09 7.87
C ILE A 288 54.40 50.38 7.83
N HIS A 289 54.33 49.21 7.16
CA HIS A 289 53.13 48.38 7.16
C HIS A 289 52.83 47.82 8.55
N ASP A 290 53.83 47.26 9.24
CA ASP A 290 53.64 46.70 10.58
C ASP A 290 53.29 47.77 11.61
N PHE A 291 53.85 48.97 11.48
CA PHE A 291 53.42 50.12 12.26
C PHE A 291 51.95 50.44 12.03
N LEU A 292 51.54 50.64 10.78
CA LEU A 292 50.15 50.91 10.47
C LEU A 292 49.23 49.80 10.95
N PHE A 293 49.57 48.53 10.70
CA PHE A 293 48.77 47.38 11.12
C PHE A 293 48.59 47.32 12.65
N SER A 294 49.61 47.69 13.42
CA SER A 294 49.55 47.72 14.88
C SER A 294 48.62 48.80 15.46
N LEU A 295 48.28 49.83 14.67
CA LEU A 295 47.38 50.89 15.12
C LEU A 295 45.94 50.37 15.30
N LYS A 296 45.20 50.99 16.22
CA LYS A 296 43.77 50.68 16.41
C LYS A 296 42.88 51.25 15.30
N GLU A 297 43.32 52.34 14.68
CA GLU A 297 42.56 53.11 13.68
C GLU A 297 42.78 52.60 12.25
N SER A 298 43.76 51.72 12.04
CA SER A 298 44.03 51.14 10.73
C SER A 298 43.05 50.01 10.40
N PRO A 299 42.70 49.85 9.11
CA PRO A 299 41.91 48.70 8.66
C PRO A 299 42.66 47.38 8.88
N GLU A 300 41.95 46.26 8.84
CA GLU A 300 42.57 44.95 8.97
C GLU A 300 43.34 44.56 7.69
N LYS A 301 42.78 44.88 6.52
CA LYS A 301 43.44 44.77 5.23
C LYS A 301 43.58 46.16 4.63
N PHE A 302 44.79 46.54 4.25
CA PHE A 302 45.02 47.84 3.64
C PHE A 302 46.21 47.82 2.70
N GLN A 303 46.26 48.81 1.82
CA GLN A 303 47.43 49.11 1.01
C GLN A 303 47.90 50.54 1.24
N ILE A 304 49.18 50.79 0.97
CA ILE A 304 49.84 52.07 1.20
C ILE A 304 50.19 52.67 -0.16
N GLU A 305 49.67 53.84 -0.47
CA GLU A 305 49.90 54.56 -1.72
C GLU A 305 50.71 55.84 -1.50
N ALA A 306 51.71 56.07 -2.34
CA ALA A 306 52.32 57.38 -2.54
C ALA A 306 51.57 58.12 -3.66
N ASN A 307 51.47 59.46 -3.61
CA ASN A 307 50.68 60.24 -4.59
C ASN A 307 51.49 60.91 -5.71
N PHE A 308 52.80 61.16 -5.55
CA PHE A 308 53.60 61.91 -6.52
C PHE A 308 54.99 61.29 -6.76
N PRO A 309 55.14 60.36 -7.73
CA PRO A 309 54.10 59.80 -8.59
C PRO A 309 53.18 58.82 -7.85
N ARG A 310 51.95 58.65 -8.35
CA ARG A 310 50.98 57.73 -7.74
C ARG A 310 51.44 56.28 -7.92
N ARG A 311 51.69 55.57 -6.82
CA ARG A 311 52.07 54.15 -6.83
C ARG A 311 51.69 53.47 -5.52
N VAL A 312 51.31 52.20 -5.60
CA VAL A 312 51.18 51.33 -4.44
C VAL A 312 52.57 50.90 -4.00
N LEU A 313 52.88 51.07 -2.73
CA LEU A 313 54.14 50.64 -2.15
C LEU A 313 54.04 49.15 -1.80
N PRO A 314 54.96 48.29 -2.29
CA PRO A 314 54.98 46.87 -1.95
C PRO A 314 55.55 46.69 -0.54
N CYS A 315 54.73 46.98 0.48
CA CYS A 315 55.18 46.94 1.88
C CYS A 315 55.08 45.54 2.50
N VAL A 316 54.24 44.68 1.94
CA VAL A 316 54.05 43.30 2.39
C VAL A 316 54.77 42.36 1.40
N PRO A 317 55.49 41.34 1.89
CA PRO A 317 56.05 40.30 1.03
C PRO A 317 54.96 39.65 0.17
N SER A 318 55.12 39.70 -1.15
CA SER A 318 54.23 39.02 -2.13
C SER A 318 55.04 38.04 -2.98
N GLU A 319 54.37 37.18 -3.76
CA GLU A 319 55.06 36.26 -4.69
C GLU A 319 55.96 37.01 -5.68
N GLU A 320 55.55 38.21 -6.09
CA GLU A 320 56.29 39.09 -7.00
C GLU A 320 57.44 39.83 -6.31
N TRP A 321 57.29 40.13 -5.01
CA TRP A 321 58.24 40.90 -4.21
C TRP A 321 58.45 40.24 -2.83
N PRO A 322 59.23 39.14 -2.75
CA PRO A 322 59.41 38.41 -1.49
C PRO A 322 60.18 39.22 -0.43
N ASN A 323 61.02 40.15 -0.86
CA ASN A 323 61.74 41.08 0.03
C ASN A 323 61.30 42.51 -0.30
N PRO A 324 60.43 43.12 0.54
CA PRO A 324 60.04 44.52 0.39
C PRO A 324 61.26 45.45 0.43
N PRO A 325 61.35 46.44 -0.49
CA PRO A 325 62.50 47.33 -0.58
C PRO A 325 62.62 48.23 0.65
N THR A 326 63.78 48.84 0.82
CA THR A 326 64.00 49.85 1.87
C THR A 326 63.28 51.16 1.57
N LEU A 327 63.05 51.99 2.59
CA LEU A 327 62.48 53.33 2.43
C LEU A 327 63.31 54.21 1.48
N GLN A 328 64.63 53.98 1.46
CA GLN A 328 65.55 54.62 0.52
C GLN A 328 65.38 54.12 -0.92
N GLU A 329 65.31 52.81 -1.13
CA GLU A 329 65.09 52.20 -2.45
C GLU A 329 63.71 52.52 -3.03
N ALA A 330 62.71 52.66 -2.15
CA ALA A 330 61.41 53.16 -2.54
C ALA A 330 61.50 54.60 -3.07
N GLY A 331 62.55 55.37 -2.77
CA GLY A 331 62.72 56.75 -3.24
C GLY A 331 61.76 57.71 -2.55
N LEU A 332 61.51 57.52 -1.25
CA LEU A 332 60.75 58.46 -0.45
C LEU A 332 61.62 59.69 -0.13
N SER A 333 61.00 60.87 -0.05
CA SER A 333 61.70 62.08 0.38
C SER A 333 61.89 62.11 1.90
N HIS A 334 62.67 63.05 2.46
CA HIS A 334 62.80 63.22 3.92
C HIS A 334 61.47 63.53 4.63
N THR A 335 60.44 63.97 3.92
CA THR A 335 59.09 64.15 4.46
C THR A 335 58.04 63.76 3.42
N GLU A 336 57.41 62.61 3.62
CA GLU A 336 56.48 62.03 2.65
C GLU A 336 55.07 61.90 3.24
N VAL A 337 54.05 62.12 2.41
CA VAL A 337 52.66 61.86 2.76
C VAL A 337 52.20 60.60 2.03
N LEU A 338 51.84 59.56 2.80
CA LEU A 338 51.34 58.30 2.28
C LEU A 338 49.86 58.14 2.63
N PHE A 339 49.11 57.51 1.74
CA PHE A 339 47.68 57.30 1.86
C PHE A 339 47.40 55.83 2.12
N VAL A 340 46.64 55.54 3.16
CA VAL A 340 46.21 54.18 3.49
C VAL A 340 44.84 53.96 2.87
N GLN A 341 44.71 52.96 2.02
CA GLN A 341 43.43 52.54 1.44
C GLN A 341 42.94 51.28 2.14
N ASP A 342 41.67 51.29 2.56
CA ASP A 342 40.99 50.15 3.14
C ASP A 342 40.64 49.12 2.07
N LEU A 343 40.96 47.85 2.34
CA LEU A 343 40.64 46.70 1.50
C LEU A 343 39.79 45.67 2.26
N THR A 344 39.19 46.03 3.40
CA THR A 344 38.45 45.10 4.25
C THR A 344 37.17 44.57 3.57
N ASP A 345 36.59 45.34 2.64
CA ASP A 345 35.42 44.96 1.84
C ASP A 345 35.77 44.20 0.53
N GLU A 346 37.06 44.07 0.19
CA GLU A 346 37.58 43.23 -0.91
C GLU A 346 38.03 41.85 -0.39
#